data_AF-A0A379SBZ0-F1
#
_entry.id   AF-A0A379SBZ0-F1
#
_cell.length_a   1.000
_cell.length_b   1.000
_cell.length_c   1.000
_cell.angle_alpha   90.00
_cell.angle_beta   90.00
_cell.angle_gamma   90.00
#
_symmetry.space_group_name_H-M   'P 1'
#
loop_
_entity.id
_entity.type
_entity.pdbx_description
1 polymer ?
#
loop_
_entity_poly.entity_id
_entity_poly.type
_entity_poly.pdbx_seq_one_letter_code
_entity_poly.pdbx_strand_id
1 'polypeptide(L)'
;MGGAIATLFLQRHRVRCDAIALTAPMFGIVIRLPSFMVRHILDWAEGHQRIREDYAIGTGQWRALPFGMNALTHSRQRYQRNLRFYADEPQLRVGGPTWHWVREGILAGEQVLAGAER
;
A
#
# COMPACT_ATOMS: atom_id res chain seq x y z
N MET A 1 0.51 -4.43 -3.75
CA MET A 1 -0.23 -3.54 -4.68
C MET A 1 -0.35 -4.11 -6.09
N GLY A 2 0.76 -4.42 -6.80
CA GLY A 2 0.70 -4.81 -8.22
C GLY A 2 -0.31 -5.91 -8.55
N GLY A 3 -0.44 -6.92 -7.68
CA GLY A 3 -1.44 -7.98 -7.87
C GLY A 3 -2.90 -7.50 -7.82
N ALA A 4 -3.23 -6.53 -6.95
CA ALA A 4 -4.58 -5.96 -6.90
C ALA A 4 -4.89 -5.16 -8.17
N ILE A 5 -3.93 -4.38 -8.65
CA ILE A 5 -4.07 -3.62 -9.90
C ILE A 5 -4.28 -4.58 -11.08
N ALA A 6 -3.46 -5.63 -11.18
CA ALA A 6 -3.57 -6.61 -12.25
C ALA A 6 -4.93 -7.33 -12.22
N THR A 7 -5.41 -7.74 -11.04
CA THR A 7 -6.72 -8.37 -10.90
C THR A 7 -7.86 -7.42 -11.29
N LEU A 8 -7.87 -6.19 -10.79
CA LEU A 8 -8.88 -5.19 -11.15
C LEU A 8 -8.88 -4.88 -12.64
N PHE A 9 -7.69 -4.81 -13.24
CA PHE A 9 -7.55 -4.60 -14.68
C PHE A 9 -8.20 -5.73 -15.48
N LEU A 10 -7.95 -6.99 -15.11
CA LEU A 10 -8.56 -8.16 -15.78
C LEU A 10 -10.07 -8.27 -15.51
N GLN A 11 -10.54 -7.86 -14.33
CA GLN A 11 -11.98 -7.82 -14.03
C GLN A 11 -12.71 -6.74 -14.84
N ARG A 12 -12.07 -5.59 -15.07
CA ARG A 12 -12.68 -4.44 -15.76
C ARG A 12 -12.58 -4.53 -17.28
N HIS A 13 -11.50 -5.08 -17.80
CA HIS A 13 -11.24 -5.15 -19.23
C HIS A 13 -11.32 -6.60 -19.72
N ARG A 14 -12.07 -6.84 -20.81
CA ARG A 14 -12.12 -8.14 -21.49
C ARG A 14 -10.83 -8.40 -22.28
N VAL A 15 -9.72 -8.53 -21.57
CA VAL A 15 -8.43 -8.94 -22.13
C VAL A 15 -8.37 -10.47 -22.12
N ARG A 16 -7.89 -11.07 -23.21
CA ARG A 16 -7.60 -12.51 -23.22
C ARG A 16 -6.40 -12.75 -22.32
N CYS A 17 -6.64 -13.36 -21.17
CA CYS A 17 -5.63 -13.78 -20.22
C CYS A 17 -5.93 -15.23 -19.87
N ASP A 18 -5.11 -16.14 -20.40
CA ASP A 18 -5.31 -17.58 -20.18
C ASP A 18 -4.93 -18.00 -18.76
N ALA A 19 -3.95 -17.32 -18.15
CA ALA A 19 -3.55 -17.50 -16.76
C ALA A 19 -2.81 -16.28 -16.19
N ILE A 20 -2.89 -16.09 -14.88
CA ILE A 20 -2.14 -15.08 -14.14
C ILE A 20 -1.58 -15.68 -12.84
N ALA A 21 -0.32 -15.35 -12.51
CA ALA A 21 0.31 -15.70 -11.24
C ALA A 21 0.57 -14.43 -10.42
N LEU A 22 0.08 -14.40 -9.18
CA LEU A 22 0.18 -13.24 -8.29
C LEU A 22 1.03 -13.59 -7.06
N THR A 23 2.10 -12.83 -6.83
CA THR A 23 2.95 -12.99 -5.64
C THR A 23 2.61 -11.93 -4.59
N ALA A 24 2.13 -12.37 -3.42
CA ALA A 24 1.69 -11.49 -2.32
C ALA A 24 0.75 -10.35 -2.79
N PRO A 25 -0.40 -10.68 -3.42
CA PRO A 25 -1.35 -9.66 -3.82
C PRO A 25 -1.92 -8.94 -2.60
N MET A 26 -2.09 -7.62 -2.73
CA MET A 26 -2.62 -6.78 -1.65
C MET A 26 -4.12 -6.57 -1.86
N PHE A 27 -4.94 -7.56 -1.52
CA PHE A 27 -6.41 -7.46 -1.64
C PHE A 27 -7.08 -6.82 -0.41
N GLY A 28 -6.33 -5.98 0.31
CA GLY A 28 -6.80 -5.27 1.49
C GLY A 28 -5.65 -4.79 2.36
N ILE A 29 -5.99 -3.96 3.33
CA ILE A 29 -5.07 -3.45 4.36
C ILE A 29 -5.66 -3.84 5.71
N VAL A 30 -4.88 -4.53 6.54
CA VAL A 30 -5.32 -4.93 7.89
C VAL A 30 -5.05 -3.78 8.85
N ILE A 31 -6.13 -3.18 9.38
CA ILE A 31 -6.07 -2.14 10.41
C ILE A 31 -6.70 -2.69 11.68
N ARG A 32 -6.06 -2.46 12.83
CA ARG A 32 -6.55 -2.91 14.15
C ARG A 32 -7.66 -2.01 14.70
N LEU A 33 -8.65 -1.70 13.87
CA LEU A 33 -9.83 -0.92 14.21
C LEU A 33 -11.06 -1.54 13.54
N PRO A 34 -12.26 -1.42 14.13
CA PRO A 34 -13.49 -1.81 13.46
C PRO A 34 -13.66 -1.10 12.12
N SER A 35 -14.12 -1.83 11.10
CA SER A 35 -14.24 -1.32 9.72
C SER A 35 -15.09 -0.05 9.61
N PHE A 36 -16.18 0.06 10.40
CA PHE A 36 -17.02 1.26 10.42
C PHE A 36 -16.24 2.50 10.89
N MET A 37 -15.39 2.35 11.91
CA MET A 37 -14.55 3.45 12.41
C MET A 37 -13.52 3.86 11.36
N VAL A 38 -12.87 2.88 10.74
CA VAL A 38 -11.87 3.12 9.68
C VAL A 38 -12.49 3.90 8.53
N ARG A 39 -13.69 3.52 8.07
CA ARG A 39 -14.41 4.23 7.00
C ARG A 39 -14.72 5.68 7.38
N HIS A 40 -15.26 5.92 8.57
CA HIS A 40 -15.56 7.28 9.03
C HIS A 40 -14.31 8.17 9.11
N ILE A 41 -13.18 7.63 9.59
CA ILE A 41 -11.92 8.38 9.67
C ILE A 41 -11.40 8.70 8.26
N LEU A 42 -11.44 7.73 7.34
CA LEU A 42 -10.96 7.91 5.97
C LEU A 42 -11.82 8.90 5.19
N ASP A 43 -13.14 8.83 5.32
CA ASP A 43 -14.05 9.75 4.63
C ASP A 43 -13.92 11.18 5.18
N TRP A 44 -13.72 11.33 6.50
CA TRP A 44 -13.42 12.63 7.10
C TRP A 44 -12.07 13.20 6.62
N ALA A 45 -11.04 12.36 6.54
CA ALA A 45 -9.72 12.75 6.06
C ALA A 45 -9.74 13.13 4.58
N GLU A 46 -10.53 12.42 3.76
CA GLU A 46 -10.70 12.70 2.32
C GLU A 46 -11.34 14.07 2.07
N GLY A 47 -12.27 14.50 2.93
CA GLY A 47 -12.91 15.81 2.87
C GLY A 47 -11.97 17.00 3.15
N HIS A 48 -10.77 16.74 3.68
CA HIS A 48 -9.79 17.77 4.03
C HIS A 48 -8.51 17.58 3.21
N GLN A 49 -8.35 18.34 2.12
CA GLN A 49 -7.22 18.18 1.18
C GLN A 49 -5.84 18.08 1.86
N ARG A 50 -5.58 18.94 2.85
CA ARG A 50 -4.32 18.94 3.60
C ARG A 50 -4.09 17.65 4.40
N ILE A 51 -5.14 17.05 4.93
CA ILE A 51 -5.07 15.81 5.73
C ILE A 51 -5.00 14.62 4.78
N ARG A 52 -5.80 14.62 3.71
CA ARG A 52 -5.80 13.60 2.66
C ARG A 52 -4.39 13.31 2.11
N GLU A 53 -3.63 14.38 1.86
CA GLU A 53 -2.27 14.32 1.31
C GLU A 53 -1.20 14.07 2.38
N ASP A 54 -1.56 14.16 3.66
CA ASP A 54 -0.66 13.89 4.77
C ASP A 54 -0.51 12.38 5.03
N TYR A 55 0.56 12.02 5.73
CA TYR A 55 0.83 10.64 6.10
C TYR A 55 -0.23 10.10 7.05
N ALA A 56 -0.65 8.85 6.84
CA ALA A 56 -1.56 8.18 7.76
C ALA A 56 -0.92 8.03 9.15
N ILE A 57 -1.73 7.97 10.20
CA ILE A 57 -1.23 7.85 11.59
C ILE A 57 -0.26 6.68 11.73
N GLY A 58 0.88 6.95 12.39
CA GLY A 58 1.94 5.97 12.61
C GLY A 58 2.89 5.79 11.41
N THR A 59 2.67 6.56 10.34
CA THR A 59 3.52 6.58 9.15
C THR A 59 4.15 7.96 8.98
N GLY A 60 5.07 8.12 8.03
CA GLY A 60 5.74 9.40 7.84
C GLY A 60 6.75 9.38 6.71
N GLN A 61 7.51 10.46 6.59
CA GLN A 61 8.59 10.56 5.62
C GLN A 61 9.59 9.40 5.76
N TRP A 62 10.23 9.06 4.65
CA TRP A 62 11.26 8.04 4.63
C TRP A 62 12.38 8.37 5.62
N ARG A 63 12.78 7.37 6.41
CA ARG A 63 13.90 7.45 7.35
C ARG A 63 14.66 6.12 7.34
N ALA A 64 15.98 6.19 7.40
CA ALA A 64 16.83 5.01 7.55
C ALA A 64 16.73 4.47 8.99
N LEU A 65 15.78 3.56 9.22
CA LEU A 65 15.63 2.88 10.51
C LEU A 65 16.84 1.97 10.77
N PRO A 66 17.40 1.92 11.99
CA PRO A 66 18.50 1.01 12.32
C PRO A 66 18.17 -0.45 11.97
N PHE A 67 19.19 -1.24 11.62
CA PHE A 67 19.01 -2.63 11.19
C PHE A 67 18.18 -3.49 12.17
N GLY A 68 18.32 -3.27 13.49
CA GLY A 68 17.56 -4.00 14.49
C GLY A 68 16.06 -3.67 14.54
N MET A 69 15.64 -2.52 14.01
CA MET A 69 14.23 -2.11 13.88
C MET A 69 13.69 -2.32 12.46
N ASN A 70 14.52 -2.81 11.53
CA ASN A 70 14.11 -3.00 10.16
C ASN A 70 13.19 -4.22 10.03
N ALA A 71 11.95 -3.99 9.61
CA ALA A 71 10.97 -5.05 9.36
C ALA A 71 11.09 -5.69 7.96
N LEU A 72 11.87 -5.10 7.04
CA LEU A 72 11.86 -5.50 5.61
C LEU A 72 12.83 -6.63 5.28
N THR A 73 13.90 -6.81 6.08
CA THR A 73 14.91 -7.84 5.83
C THR A 73 15.72 -8.17 7.07
N HIS A 74 16.02 -9.46 7.25
CA HIS A 74 16.92 -9.96 8.28
C HIS A 74 18.37 -10.10 7.80
N SER A 75 18.69 -9.72 6.55
CA SER A 75 20.05 -9.77 6.01
C SER A 75 20.70 -8.39 6.07
N ARG A 76 21.83 -8.28 6.80
CA ARG A 76 22.61 -7.04 6.90
C ARG A 76 23.09 -6.56 5.52
N GLN A 77 23.52 -7.48 4.67
CA GLN A 77 23.98 -7.16 3.31
C GLN A 77 22.84 -6.57 2.47
N ARG A 78 21.63 -7.17 2.51
CA ARG A 78 20.47 -6.63 1.79
C ARG A 78 20.03 -5.27 2.33
N TYR A 79 20.04 -5.10 3.65
CA TYR A 79 19.73 -3.82 4.29
C TYR A 79 20.68 -2.71 3.84
N GLN A 80 22.00 -2.96 3.89
CA GLN A 80 23.01 -1.98 3.44
C GLN A 80 22.86 -1.65 1.96
N ARG A 81 22.63 -2.66 1.11
CA ARG A 81 22.38 -2.44 -0.32
C ARG A 81 21.17 -1.55 -0.56
N ASN A 82 20.04 -1.82 0.11
CA ASN A 82 18.82 -1.03 -0.03
C ASN A 82 19.03 0.41 0.44
N LEU A 83 19.73 0.63 1.55
CA LEU A 83 20.05 1.98 2.01
C LEU A 83 20.92 2.76 1.03
N ARG A 84 21.90 2.12 0.40
CA ARG A 84 22.75 2.76 -0.62
C ARG A 84 21.92 3.21 -1.81
N PHE A 85 21.02 2.39 -2.33
CA PHE A 85 20.12 2.80 -3.42
C PHE A 85 19.33 4.08 -3.10
N TYR A 86 18.80 4.19 -1.88
CA TYR A 86 18.10 5.41 -1.46
C TYR A 86 19.05 6.58 -1.16
N ALA A 87 20.30 6.32 -0.80
CA ALA A 87 21.31 7.36 -0.60
C ALA A 87 21.74 7.97 -1.93
N ASP A 88 22.00 7.11 -2.92
CA ASP A 88 22.48 7.47 -4.26
C ASP A 88 21.39 8.18 -5.07
N GLU A 89 20.13 7.75 -4.95
CA GLU A 89 18.99 8.31 -5.69
C GLU A 89 17.87 8.77 -4.72
N PRO A 90 18.00 9.98 -4.13
CA PRO A 90 17.04 10.47 -3.14
C PRO A 90 15.59 10.55 -3.66
N GLN A 91 15.37 10.74 -4.97
CA GLN A 91 14.02 10.76 -5.55
C GLN A 91 13.28 9.42 -5.46
N LEU A 92 13.99 8.31 -5.19
CA LEU A 92 13.36 7.00 -4.99
C LEU A 92 12.77 6.83 -3.58
N ARG A 93 13.04 7.75 -2.65
CA ARG A 93 12.58 7.65 -1.27
C ARG A 93 11.08 7.89 -1.20
N VAL A 94 10.33 6.82 -0.99
CA VAL A 94 8.91 6.87 -0.71
C VAL A 94 8.71 6.78 0.80
N GLY A 95 7.95 7.71 1.36
CA GLY A 95 7.52 7.64 2.76
C GLY A 95 6.46 6.56 2.98
N GLY A 96 5.80 6.65 4.12
CA GLY A 96 4.63 5.84 4.42
C GLY A 96 3.42 6.20 3.55
N PRO A 97 2.35 5.40 3.63
CA PRO A 97 1.12 5.69 2.92
C PRO A 97 0.42 6.95 3.45
N THR A 98 -0.14 7.74 2.55
CA THR A 98 -1.02 8.87 2.91
C THR A 98 -2.42 8.38 3.24
N TRP A 99 -3.23 9.24 3.87
CA TRP A 99 -4.64 8.92 4.16
C TRP A 99 -5.43 8.54 2.90
N HIS A 100 -5.23 9.29 1.82
CA HIS A 100 -5.83 8.97 0.53
C HIS A 100 -5.41 7.59 0.01
N TRP A 101 -4.11 7.30 0.06
CA TRP A 101 -3.60 6.02 -0.42
C TRP A 101 -4.18 4.86 0.39
N VAL A 102 -4.33 5.01 1.71
CA VAL A 102 -4.94 3.98 2.56
C VAL A 102 -6.39 3.74 2.17
N ARG A 103 -7.15 4.82 1.94
CA ARG A 103 -8.55 4.75 1.50
C ARG A 103 -8.68 3.99 0.18
N GLU A 104 -7.93 4.40 -0.83
CA GLU A 104 -7.96 3.77 -2.16
C GLU A 104 -7.47 2.32 -2.11
N GLY A 105 -6.47 2.02 -1.26
CA GLY A 105 -5.99 0.66 -1.05
C GLY A 105 -7.04 -0.28 -0.46
N ILE A 106 -7.87 0.21 0.47
CA ILE A 106 -9.00 -0.55 1.03
C ILE A 106 -10.08 -0.74 -0.01
N LEU A 107 -10.50 0.33 -0.70
CA LEU A 107 -11.55 0.27 -1.72
C LEU A 107 -11.18 -0.67 -2.87
N ALA A 108 -9.94 -0.59 -3.35
CA ALA A 108 -9.42 -1.48 -4.38
C ALA A 108 -9.44 -2.95 -3.93
N GLY A 109 -9.08 -3.22 -2.68
CA GLY A 109 -9.15 -4.57 -2.09
C GLY A 109 -10.58 -5.09 -2.02
N GLU A 110 -11.51 -4.30 -1.50
CA GLU A 110 -12.94 -4.64 -1.43
C GLU A 110 -13.52 -4.92 -2.84
N GLN A 111 -13.15 -4.10 -3.83
CA GLN A 111 -13.60 -4.28 -5.21
C GLN A 111 -13.09 -5.58 -5.82
N VAL A 112 -11.82 -5.95 -5.58
CA VAL A 112 -11.28 -7.22 -6.06
C VAL A 112 -12.08 -8.39 -5.50
N LEU A 113 -12.33 -8.37 -4.18
CA LEU A 113 -13.04 -9.45 -3.49
C LEU A 113 -14.50 -9.55 -3.94
N ALA A 114 -15.20 -8.42 -4.06
CA ALA A 114 -16.59 -8.40 -4.57
C ALA A 114 -16.72 -8.91 -6.01
N GLY A 115 -15.67 -8.75 -6.83
CA GLY A 115 -15.61 -9.32 -8.18
C GLY A 115 -15.34 -10.82 -8.23
N ALA A 116 -14.87 -11.43 -7.13
CA ALA A 116 -14.63 -12.87 -7.04
C ALA A 116 -15.87 -13.67 -6.59
N GLU A 117 -16.85 -13.01 -5.95
CA GLU A 117 -18.11 -13.63 -5.53
C GLU A 117 -19.16 -13.73 -6.65
N ARG A 118 -18.86 -13.22 -7.85
CA ARG A 118 -19.73 -13.28 -9.03
C ARG A 118 -19.39 -14.47 -9.92
#